data_AF-A0A3A9JV29-F1
#
_entry.id   AF-A0A3A9JV29-F1
#
_cell.length_a   1.000
_cell.length_b   1.000
_cell.length_c   1.000
_cell.angle_alpha   90.00
_cell.angle_beta   90.00
_cell.angle_gamma   90.00
#
_symmetry.space_group_name_H-M   'P 1'
#
loop_
_entity.id
_entity.type
_entity.pdbx_description
1 polymer ?
#
loop_
_entity_poly.entity_id
_entity_poly.type
_entity_poly.pdbx_seq_one_letter_code
_entity_poly.pdbx_strand_id
1 'polypeptide(L)'
;MPKVFERPYYNNDNLLSSLNQLKQMLALNVMSSDDYKVLQKTTDKIVKVINSQDKNSDTWGIIHSDIHESNYVFNQGMPSIIDFSSCGFGFYLFDITETFLHLMPKGREKLITYYQQERNLQGNYCELL
;
A
#
# COMPACT_ATOMS: atom_id res chain seq x y z
N MET A 1 15.20 14.14 18.15
CA MET A 1 13.97 13.83 17.38
C MET A 1 13.25 15.13 17.08
N PRO A 2 12.69 15.33 15.87
CA PRO A 2 11.86 16.50 15.60
C PRO A 2 10.66 16.52 16.56
N LYS A 3 10.20 17.73 16.93
CA LYS A 3 9.10 17.91 17.90
C LYS A 3 7.76 17.37 17.38
N VAL A 4 7.65 17.24 16.06
CA VAL A 4 6.46 16.75 15.35
C VAL A 4 6.94 15.81 14.26
N PHE A 5 6.27 14.66 14.13
CA PHE A 5 6.47 13.72 13.03
C PHE A 5 5.19 13.71 12.20
N GLU A 6 5.19 14.44 11.08
CA GLU A 6 4.07 14.53 10.14
C GLU A 6 4.41 13.77 8.86
N ARG A 7 3.51 12.88 8.46
CA ARG A 7 3.60 12.08 7.24
C ARG A 7 2.18 11.85 6.68
N PRO A 8 2.03 11.49 5.40
CA PRO A 8 0.72 11.19 4.82
C PRO A 8 -0.02 10.07 5.55
N TYR A 9 -1.35 10.11 5.51
CA TYR A 9 -2.21 9.00 5.93
C TYR A 9 -2.76 8.32 4.68
N TYR A 10 -2.46 7.04 4.47
CA TYR A 10 -2.96 6.23 3.38
C TYR A 10 -4.32 5.63 3.73
N ASN A 11 -5.31 6.50 3.90
CA ASN A 11 -6.69 6.17 4.26
C ASN A 11 -7.68 6.52 3.12
N ASN A 12 -8.98 6.38 3.38
CA ASN A 12 -10.02 6.75 2.41
C ASN A 12 -9.92 8.21 1.95
N ASP A 13 -9.61 9.14 2.85
CA ASP A 13 -9.54 10.56 2.51
C ASP A 13 -8.42 10.82 1.51
N ASN A 14 -7.27 10.18 1.70
CA ASN A 14 -6.15 10.24 0.76
C ASN A 14 -6.53 9.64 -0.60
N LEU A 15 -7.18 8.47 -0.62
CA LEU A 15 -7.65 7.85 -1.87
C LEU A 15 -8.64 8.75 -2.63
N LEU A 16 -9.62 9.31 -1.93
CA LEU A 16 -10.63 10.22 -2.51
C LEU A 16 -9.98 11.53 -2.99
N SER A 17 -9.01 12.05 -2.25
CA SER A 17 -8.22 13.21 -2.67
C SER A 17 -7.47 12.93 -3.97
N SER A 18 -6.83 11.76 -4.09
CA SER A 18 -6.15 11.34 -5.32
C SER A 18 -7.12 11.21 -6.50
N LEU A 19 -8.30 10.63 -6.31
CA LEU A 19 -9.34 10.58 -7.35
C LEU A 19 -9.78 11.98 -7.78
N ASN A 20 -9.90 12.93 -6.86
CA ASN A 20 -10.24 14.32 -7.16
C ASN A 20 -9.13 15.04 -7.95
N GLN A 21 -7.86 14.74 -7.67
CA GLN A 21 -6.74 15.25 -8.47
C GLN A 21 -6.78 14.68 -9.90
N LEU A 22 -7.03 13.38 -10.06
CA LEU A 22 -7.18 12.75 -11.38
C LEU A 22 -8.33 13.35 -12.19
N LYS A 23 -9.41 13.81 -11.54
CA LYS A 23 -10.51 14.51 -12.21
C LYS A 23 -10.03 15.75 -12.99
N GLN A 24 -8.99 16.43 -12.51
CA GLN A 24 -8.42 17.61 -13.17
C GLN A 24 -7.78 17.24 -14.52
N MET A 25 -7.33 15.99 -14.69
CA MET A 25 -6.72 15.50 -15.93
C MET A 25 -7.74 15.38 -17.08
N LEU A 26 -9.03 15.29 -16.78
CA LEU A 26 -10.10 15.37 -17.78
C LEU A 26 -10.08 16.72 -18.49
N ALA A 27 -9.91 17.82 -17.74
CA ALA A 27 -9.86 19.17 -18.30
C ALA A 27 -8.62 19.39 -19.19
N LEU A 28 -7.57 18.60 -18.97
CA LEU A 28 -6.34 18.63 -19.76
C LEU A 28 -6.37 17.67 -20.96
N ASN A 29 -7.47 16.95 -21.20
CA ASN A 29 -7.61 15.91 -22.22
C ASN A 29 -6.54 14.79 -22.14
N VAL A 30 -5.96 14.57 -20.95
CA VAL A 30 -4.99 13.48 -20.73
C VAL A 30 -5.71 12.15 -20.44
N MET A 31 -6.96 12.21 -19.98
CA MET A 31 -7.79 11.07 -19.62
C MET A 31 -9.19 11.24 -20.20
N SER A 32 -9.81 10.15 -20.64
CA SER A 32 -11.20 10.17 -21.10
C SER A 32 -12.19 10.15 -19.93
N SER A 33 -13.42 10.61 -20.17
CA SER A 33 -14.50 10.51 -19.16
C SER A 33 -14.78 9.06 -18.76
N ASP A 34 -14.60 8.12 -19.69
CA ASP A 34 -14.92 6.72 -19.45
C ASP A 34 -13.84 6.04 -18.58
N ASP A 35 -12.56 6.37 -18.79
CA ASP A 35 -11.48 5.94 -17.88
C ASP A 35 -11.71 6.48 -16.47
N TYR A 36 -12.09 7.76 -16.34
CA TYR A 36 -12.37 8.35 -15.04
C TYR A 36 -13.56 7.67 -14.33
N LYS A 37 -14.61 7.28 -15.05
CA LYS A 37 -15.72 6.50 -14.47
C LYS A 37 -15.26 5.13 -13.97
N VAL A 38 -14.31 4.49 -14.66
CA VAL A 38 -13.71 3.23 -14.18
C VAL A 38 -12.96 3.48 -12.86
N LEU A 39 -12.12 4.51 -12.80
CA LEU A 39 -11.39 4.87 -11.58
C LEU A 39 -12.31 5.19 -10.41
N GLN A 40 -13.41 5.91 -10.66
CA GLN A 40 -14.40 6.21 -9.63
C GLN A 40 -15.05 4.92 -9.09
N LYS A 41 -15.53 4.02 -9.97
CA LYS A 41 -16.12 2.74 -9.55
C LYS A 41 -15.12 1.87 -8.78
N THR A 42 -13.86 1.87 -9.19
CA THR A 42 -12.79 1.14 -8.49
C THR A 42 -12.52 1.74 -7.12
N THR A 43 -12.46 3.08 -7.02
CA THR A 43 -12.31 3.80 -5.75
C THR A 43 -13.44 3.45 -4.78
N ASP A 44 -14.69 3.44 -5.24
CA ASP A 44 -15.85 3.07 -4.40
C ASP A 44 -15.74 1.65 -3.83
N LYS A 45 -15.16 0.71 -4.59
CA LYS A 45 -14.91 -0.65 -4.11
C LYS A 45 -13.79 -0.68 -3.08
N ILE A 46 -12.68 0.02 -3.34
CA ILE A 46 -11.52 0.06 -2.43
C ILE A 46 -11.92 0.70 -1.10
N VAL A 47 -12.68 1.81 -1.12
CA VAL A 47 -13.17 2.46 0.11
C VAL A 47 -13.96 1.50 1.00
N LYS A 48 -14.80 0.63 0.41
CA LYS A 48 -15.53 -0.40 1.17
C LYS A 48 -14.59 -1.41 1.82
N VAL A 49 -13.54 -1.83 1.11
CA VAL A 49 -12.52 -2.76 1.64
C VAL A 49 -11.73 -2.13 2.77
N ILE A 50 -11.26 -0.89 2.61
CA ILE A 50 -10.54 -0.15 3.64
C ILE A 50 -11.42 0.00 4.90
N ASN A 51 -12.70 0.34 4.72
CA ASN A 51 -13.64 0.48 5.84
C ASN A 51 -13.99 -0.83 6.55
N SER A 52 -13.80 -1.98 5.89
CA SER A 52 -14.08 -3.28 6.50
C SER A 52 -12.89 -3.86 7.25
N GLN A 53 -11.70 -3.25 7.17
CA GLN A 53 -10.52 -3.73 7.89
C GLN A 53 -10.51 -3.20 9.33
N ASP A 54 -10.17 -4.05 10.28
CA ASP A 54 -9.98 -3.61 11.66
C ASP A 54 -8.70 -2.79 11.78
N LYS A 55 -8.84 -1.52 12.17
CA LYS A 55 -7.71 -0.62 12.42
C LYS A 55 -7.30 -0.67 13.89
N ASN A 56 -6.21 -1.34 14.18
CA ASN A 56 -5.63 -1.45 15.53
C ASN A 56 -4.09 -1.44 15.48
N SER A 57 -3.43 -1.60 16.64
CA SER A 57 -1.96 -1.56 16.75
C SER A 57 -1.24 -2.67 15.98
N ASP A 58 -1.93 -3.77 15.65
CA ASP A 58 -1.34 -4.91 14.96
C ASP A 58 -1.44 -4.78 13.43
N THR A 59 -2.28 -3.85 12.95
CA THR A 59 -2.71 -3.80 11.54
C THR A 59 -2.44 -2.44 10.90
N TRP A 60 -2.29 -1.39 11.71
CA TRP A 60 -2.10 -0.01 11.27
C TRP A 60 -0.95 0.67 11.99
N GLY A 61 -0.10 1.36 11.24
CA GLY A 61 1.01 2.15 11.78
C GLY A 61 1.79 2.84 10.69
N ILE A 62 3.07 3.11 10.94
CA ILE A 62 3.98 3.63 9.92
C ILE A 62 4.35 2.51 8.95
N ILE A 63 4.22 2.78 7.65
CA ILE A 63 4.60 1.93 6.52
C ILE A 63 5.62 2.65 5.65
N HIS A 64 6.39 1.90 4.87
CA HIS A 64 7.33 2.43 3.86
C HIS A 64 6.61 3.01 2.65
N SER A 65 5.51 2.34 2.23
CA SER A 65 4.66 2.62 1.07
C SER A 65 5.35 2.60 -0.30
N ASP A 66 6.53 1.99 -0.38
CA ASP A 66 7.31 1.89 -1.63
C ASP A 66 8.39 0.79 -1.52
N ILE A 67 8.03 -0.35 -0.93
CA ILE A 67 8.98 -1.40 -0.58
C ILE A 67 9.06 -2.44 -1.70
N HIS A 68 10.04 -2.27 -2.58
CA HIS A 68 10.30 -3.16 -3.72
C HIS A 68 11.81 -3.40 -3.93
N GLU A 69 12.19 -4.26 -4.87
CA GLU A 69 13.53 -4.83 -5.02
C GLU A 69 14.66 -3.82 -5.24
N SER A 70 14.37 -2.64 -5.82
CA SER A 70 15.39 -1.60 -5.96
C SER A 70 15.63 -0.82 -4.67
N ASN A 71 14.74 -0.95 -3.69
CA ASN A 71 14.85 -0.34 -2.36
C ASN A 71 15.40 -1.33 -1.31
N TYR A 72 15.86 -2.52 -1.74
CA TYR A 72 16.62 -3.46 -0.91
C TYR A 72 18.11 -3.32 -1.19
N VAL A 73 18.86 -2.86 -0.19
CA VAL A 73 20.31 -2.86 -0.25
C VAL A 73 20.84 -3.98 0.64
N PHE A 74 21.71 -4.82 0.08
CA PHE A 74 22.32 -5.91 0.82
C PHE A 74 23.75 -5.57 1.19
N ASN A 75 24.06 -5.66 2.49
CA ASN A 75 25.42 -5.58 3.00
C ASN A 75 25.79 -6.90 3.68
N GLN A 76 26.75 -7.63 3.13
CA GLN A 76 27.17 -8.95 3.65
C GLN A 76 26.00 -9.94 3.84
N GLY A 77 25.02 -9.90 2.93
CA GLY A 77 23.82 -10.75 2.98
C GLY A 77 22.71 -10.24 3.91
N MET A 78 22.94 -9.16 4.67
CA MET A 78 21.91 -8.52 5.49
C MET A 78 21.14 -7.48 4.67
N PRO A 79 19.81 -7.58 4.55
CA PRO A 79 19.00 -6.59 3.86
C PRO A 79 18.87 -5.30 4.69
N SER A 80 18.81 -4.17 4.01
CA SER A 80 18.47 -2.85 4.56
C SER A 80 17.57 -2.13 3.58
N ILE A 81 16.48 -1.56 4.09
CA ILE A 81 15.53 -0.79 3.29
C ILE A 81 16.02 0.66 3.18
N ILE A 82 15.88 1.24 2.00
CA ILE A 82 16.20 2.65 1.70
C ILE A 82 14.97 3.36 1.11
N ASP A 83 15.06 4.68 0.94
CA ASP A 83 14.03 5.55 0.34
C ASP A 83 12.69 5.67 1.10
N PHE A 84 12.78 6.14 2.33
CA PHE A 84 11.61 6.47 3.16
C PHE A 84 10.94 7.80 2.76
N SER A 85 11.08 8.28 1.53
CA SER A 85 10.47 9.56 1.10
C SER A 85 8.94 9.48 1.06
N SER A 86 8.39 8.30 0.74
CA SER A 86 6.94 8.05 0.71
C SER A 86 6.35 7.58 2.03
N CYS A 87 7.16 7.14 3.01
CA CYS A 87 6.64 6.56 4.26
C CYS A 87 5.51 7.37 4.93
N GLY A 88 4.55 6.68 5.55
CA GLY A 88 3.35 7.31 6.08
C GLY A 88 2.54 6.36 6.94
N PHE A 89 1.35 6.79 7.36
CA PHE A 89 0.48 5.98 8.20
C PHE A 89 -0.51 5.19 7.34
N GLY A 90 -0.48 3.86 7.43
CA GLY A 90 -1.32 2.98 6.63
C GLY A 90 -1.47 1.60 7.25
N PHE A 91 -2.20 0.72 6.56
CA PHE A 91 -2.24 -0.70 6.92
C PHE A 91 -0.91 -1.37 6.57
N TYR A 92 -0.36 -2.18 7.47
CA TYR A 92 0.91 -2.88 7.22
C TYR A 92 0.87 -3.78 5.96
N LEU A 93 -0.32 -4.24 5.58
CA LEU A 93 -0.55 -5.03 4.36
C LEU A 93 -0.16 -4.29 3.07
N PHE A 94 -0.13 -2.95 3.08
CA PHE A 94 0.28 -2.17 1.91
C PHE A 94 1.76 -2.44 1.56
N ASP A 95 2.65 -2.46 2.56
CA ASP A 95 4.07 -2.78 2.35
C ASP A 95 4.26 -4.21 1.82
N ILE A 96 3.49 -5.18 2.34
CA ILE A 96 3.55 -6.57 1.84
C ILE A 96 3.14 -6.61 0.37
N THR A 97 2.09 -5.88 0.02
CA THR A 97 1.50 -5.89 -1.33
C THR A 97 2.44 -5.26 -2.36
N GLU A 98 3.14 -4.17 -2.01
CA GLU A 98 4.16 -3.59 -2.89
C GLU A 98 5.22 -4.63 -3.24
N THR A 99 5.82 -5.30 -2.25
CA THR A 99 6.78 -6.38 -2.52
C THR A 99 6.14 -7.53 -3.31
N PHE A 100 4.90 -7.90 -2.98
CA PHE A 100 4.17 -9.00 -3.62
C PHE A 100 3.99 -8.80 -5.14
N LEU A 101 3.71 -7.57 -5.58
CA LEU A 101 3.50 -7.23 -6.99
C LEU A 101 4.75 -7.49 -7.84
N HIS A 102 5.94 -7.40 -7.23
CA HIS A 102 7.23 -7.58 -7.89
C HIS A 102 7.74 -9.04 -7.86
N LEU A 103 7.02 -9.94 -7.18
CA LEU A 103 7.40 -11.35 -7.08
C LEU A 103 6.67 -12.23 -8.08
N MET A 104 7.36 -13.26 -8.55
CA MET A 104 6.75 -14.40 -9.24
C MET A 104 5.88 -15.21 -8.27
N PRO A 105 4.91 -16.03 -8.74
CA PRO A 105 4.00 -16.80 -7.88
C PRO A 105 4.67 -17.57 -6.72
N LYS A 106 5.77 -18.29 -6.99
CA LYS A 106 6.53 -19.00 -5.93
C LYS A 106 7.15 -18.06 -4.88
N GLY A 107 7.50 -16.84 -5.27
CA GLY A 107 8.03 -15.82 -4.36
C GLY A 107 6.94 -15.25 -3.46
N ARG A 108 5.75 -15.04 -4.01
CA ARG A 108 4.55 -14.57 -3.29
C ARG A 108 4.15 -15.51 -2.16
N GLU A 109 4.09 -16.81 -2.44
CA GLU A 109 3.81 -17.84 -1.42
C GLU A 109 4.82 -17.81 -0.27
N LYS A 110 6.11 -17.69 -0.60
CA LYS A 110 7.19 -17.60 0.40
C LYS A 110 7.08 -16.31 1.22
N LEU A 111 6.81 -15.17 0.58
CA LEU A 111 6.67 -13.89 1.27
C LEU A 111 5.58 -13.98 2.34
N ILE A 112 4.38 -14.45 1.97
CA ILE A 112 3.27 -14.61 2.90
C ILE A 112 3.63 -15.58 4.03
N THR A 113 4.22 -16.74 3.69
CA THR A 113 4.62 -17.76 4.68
C THR A 113 5.59 -17.21 5.72
N TYR A 114 6.64 -16.49 5.30
CA TYR A 114 7.62 -15.93 6.24
C TYR A 114 7.07 -14.72 6.99
N TYR A 115 6.26 -13.86 6.34
CA TYR A 115 5.65 -12.73 7.03
C TYR A 115 4.74 -13.18 8.17
N GLN A 116 3.96 -14.24 7.97
CA GLN A 116 3.08 -14.82 9.00
C GLN A 116 3.83 -15.37 10.23
N GLN A 117 5.13 -15.62 10.14
CA GLN A 117 5.95 -16.02 11.29
C GLN A 117 6.26 -14.83 12.22
N GLU A 118 6.25 -13.61 11.69
CA GLU A 118 6.55 -12.37 12.42
C GLU A 118 5.28 -11.62 12.83
N ARG A 119 4.24 -11.63 11.99
CA ARG A 119 2.98 -10.91 12.22
C ARG A 119 1.78 -11.68 11.72
N ASN A 120 0.72 -11.68 12.51
CA ASN A 120 -0.57 -12.23 12.09
C ASN A 120 -1.17 -11.35 10.99
N LEU A 121 -1.69 -11.99 9.94
CA LEU A 121 -2.53 -11.32 8.96
C LEU A 121 -4.00 -11.39 9.41
N GLN A 122 -4.79 -10.35 9.12
CA GLN A 122 -6.23 -10.33 9.41
C GLN A 122 -7.01 -11.32 8.51
N GLY A 123 -7.50 -12.42 9.07
CA GLY A 123 -8.31 -13.38 8.31
C GLY A 123 -7.51 -14.15 7.24
N ASN A 124 -8.24 -14.82 6.34
CA ASN A 124 -7.67 -15.73 5.33
C ASN A 124 -7.26 -14.98 4.03
N TYR A 125 -6.34 -14.02 4.09
CA TYR A 125 -5.87 -13.37 2.85
C TYR A 125 -5.20 -14.32 1.85
N CYS A 126 -4.81 -15.54 2.29
CA CYS A 126 -4.31 -16.59 1.41
C CYS A 126 -5.34 -17.04 0.35
N GLU A 127 -6.63 -16.75 0.52
CA GLU A 127 -7.69 -17.07 -0.46
C GLU A 127 -7.90 -15.95 -1.51
N LEU A 128 -7.26 -14.79 -1.34
CA LEU A 128 -7.44 -13.59 -2.19
C LEU A 128 -6.25 -13.27 -3.11
N LEU A 129 -5.18 -14.08 -3.05
CA LEU A 129 -3.91 -13.90 -3.75
C LEU A 129 -3.62 -15.06 -4.71
#